data_AF-A0A2A5FWK6-F1
#
_entry.id   AF-A0A2A5FWK6-F1
#
_cell.length_a   1.000
_cell.length_b   1.000
_cell.length_c   1.000
_cell.angle_alpha   90.00
_cell.angle_beta   90.00
_cell.angle_gamma   90.00
#
_symmetry.space_group_name_H-M   'P 1'
#
loop_
_entity.id
_entity.type
_entity.pdbx_description
1 polymer ?
#
loop_
_entity_poly.entity_id
_entity_poly.type
_entity_poly.pdbx_seq_one_letter_code
_entity_poly.pdbx_strand_id
1 'polypeptide(L)'
;MLKALLSHSVNEVNVKEVIGDTTIVFLDAREKREYEVSHIKTAKWVGYDDFKMKRVDAIPKNKKVVVYCSVGYRSEKIAEKLMESGYTEVSNLYGGIFEWKNQENPVYNKNGEMEKIHAYDKTWGIWLNKGEKVYK
;
A
#
# COMPACT_ATOMS: atom_id res chain seq x y z
N MET A 1 14.70 -4.63 12.17
CA MET A 1 13.87 -3.41 12.18
C MET A 1 13.45 -3.13 10.75
N LEU A 2 12.20 -2.72 10.46
CA LEU A 2 11.54 -2.74 9.13
C LEU A 2 12.45 -2.55 7.89
N LYS A 3 13.38 -1.60 7.95
CA LYS A 3 14.43 -1.34 6.95
C LYS A 3 15.16 -2.60 6.47
N ALA A 4 15.49 -3.54 7.35
CA ALA A 4 16.18 -4.78 6.99
C ALA A 4 15.31 -5.79 6.21
N LEU A 5 13.99 -5.56 6.11
CA LEU A 5 13.07 -6.40 5.35
C LEU A 5 12.97 -5.97 3.88
N LEU A 6 13.27 -4.70 3.59
CA LEU A 6 13.14 -4.13 2.25
C LEU A 6 14.47 -4.24 1.51
N SER A 7 14.41 -4.44 0.19
CA SER A 7 15.61 -4.42 -0.66
C SER A 7 16.07 -3.00 -1.01
N HIS A 8 15.23 -1.99 -0.80
CA HIS A 8 15.43 -0.61 -1.24
C HIS A 8 15.72 -0.49 -2.75
N SER A 9 15.11 -1.37 -3.55
CA SER A 9 15.34 -1.49 -5.00
C SER A 9 14.53 -0.50 -5.84
N VAL A 10 13.52 0.13 -5.23
CA VAL A 10 12.64 1.12 -5.83
C VAL A 10 12.64 2.39 -4.99
N ASN A 11 12.21 3.51 -5.58
CA ASN A 11 12.07 4.75 -4.82
C ASN A 11 11.11 4.55 -3.63
N GLU A 12 11.49 5.02 -2.46
CA GLU A 12 10.67 4.98 -1.25
C GLU A 12 10.15 6.37 -0.95
N VAL A 13 8.85 6.47 -0.64
CA VAL A 13 8.21 7.69 -0.21
C VAL A 13 7.60 7.49 1.17
N ASN A 14 7.63 8.55 1.98
CA ASN A 14 6.96 8.58 3.28
C ASN A 14 5.55 9.14 3.14
N VAL A 15 4.71 8.87 4.14
CA VAL A 15 3.32 9.36 4.20
C VAL A 15 3.23 10.87 4.00
N LYS A 16 4.12 11.65 4.62
CA LYS A 16 4.13 13.13 4.52
C LYS A 16 4.38 13.65 3.11
N GLU A 17 5.03 12.87 2.24
CA GLU A 17 5.35 13.26 0.87
C GLU A 17 4.17 13.03 -0.09
N VAL A 18 3.24 12.15 0.28
CA VAL A 18 2.13 11.70 -0.58
C VAL A 18 0.77 12.13 -0.06
N ILE A 19 0.66 12.52 1.21
CA ILE A 19 -0.60 12.94 1.83
C ILE A 19 -1.15 14.18 1.13
N GLY A 20 -2.40 14.10 0.67
CA GLY A 20 -3.09 15.20 -0.02
C GLY A 20 -2.76 15.35 -1.51
N ASP A 21 -1.78 14.61 -2.07
CA ASP A 21 -1.53 14.61 -3.51
C ASP A 21 -2.60 13.78 -4.24
N THR A 22 -3.53 14.47 -4.89
CA THR A 22 -4.63 13.87 -5.65
C THR A 22 -4.22 13.33 -7.03
N THR A 23 -2.97 13.56 -7.44
CA THR A 23 -2.44 13.08 -8.73
C THR A 23 -1.88 11.66 -8.65
N ILE A 24 -1.65 11.15 -7.43
CA ILE A 24 -1.09 9.82 -7.18
C ILE A 24 -2.16 8.74 -7.38
N VAL A 25 -1.77 7.67 -8.07
CA VAL A 25 -2.53 6.42 -8.10
C VAL A 25 -1.99 5.47 -7.04
N PHE A 26 -2.75 5.29 -5.96
CA PHE A 26 -2.41 4.33 -4.92
C PHE A 26 -2.79 2.90 -5.34
N LEU A 27 -1.85 1.97 -5.21
CA LEU A 27 -2.07 0.54 -5.47
C LEU A 27 -1.90 -0.26 -4.18
N ASP A 28 -2.92 -1.03 -3.83
CA ASP A 28 -2.90 -1.91 -2.66
C ASP A 28 -2.51 -3.34 -3.07
N ALA A 29 -1.33 -3.75 -2.64
CA ALA A 29 -0.76 -5.07 -2.87
C ALA A 29 -1.10 -6.08 -1.75
N ARG A 30 -2.02 -5.78 -0.84
CA ARG A 30 -2.45 -6.73 0.19
C ARG A 30 -3.45 -7.75 -0.35
N GLU A 31 -3.76 -8.77 0.45
CA GLU A 31 -4.82 -9.71 0.12
C GLU A 31 -6.18 -9.02 0.05
N LYS A 32 -7.11 -9.59 -0.74
CA LYS A 32 -8.42 -8.97 -0.96
C LYS A 32 -9.18 -8.68 0.35
N ARG A 33 -9.15 -9.63 1.28
CA ARG A 33 -9.76 -9.47 2.61
C ARG A 33 -9.17 -8.30 3.42
N GLU A 34 -7.87 -8.04 3.26
CA GLU A 34 -7.20 -6.94 3.97
C GLU A 34 -7.62 -5.58 3.41
N TYR A 35 -7.76 -5.49 2.08
CA TYR A 35 -8.27 -4.31 1.38
C TYR A 35 -9.74 -4.01 1.71
N GLU A 36 -10.56 -5.06 1.85
CA GLU A 36 -11.99 -4.94 2.14
C GLU A 36 -12.28 -4.45 3.57
N VAL A 37 -11.40 -4.77 4.53
CA VAL A 37 -11.46 -4.16 5.88
C VAL A 37 -11.31 -2.65 5.78
N SER A 38 -10.21 -2.21 5.15
CA SER A 38 -9.95 -0.81 4.86
C SER A 38 -8.77 -0.65 3.92
N HIS A 39 -8.66 0.49 3.25
CA HIS A 39 -7.58 0.86 2.33
C HIS A 39 -7.38 2.39 2.30
N ILE A 40 -6.25 2.85 1.79
CA ILE A 40 -6.03 4.28 1.50
C ILE A 40 -7.10 4.76 0.52
N LYS A 41 -7.61 5.99 0.70
CA LYS A 41 -8.66 6.55 -0.16
C LYS A 41 -8.29 6.41 -1.63
N THR A 42 -9.28 6.08 -2.46
CA THR A 42 -9.16 5.85 -3.92
C THR A 42 -8.16 4.78 -4.36
N ALA A 43 -7.55 4.02 -3.43
CA ALA A 43 -6.60 2.98 -3.79
C ALA A 43 -7.24 1.85 -4.61
N LYS A 44 -6.54 1.42 -5.65
CA LYS A 44 -6.91 0.26 -6.47
C LYS A 44 -6.28 -1.00 -5.87
N TRP A 45 -7.09 -1.99 -5.54
CA TRP A 45 -6.58 -3.30 -5.16
C TRP A 45 -5.94 -4.00 -6.36
N VAL A 46 -4.69 -4.45 -6.20
CA VAL A 46 -3.93 -5.16 -7.24
C VAL A 46 -3.47 -6.54 -6.80
N GLY A 47 -3.50 -6.84 -5.50
CA GLY A 47 -3.04 -8.13 -4.94
C GLY A 47 -1.53 -8.33 -5.03
N TYR A 48 -1.04 -9.41 -4.42
CA TYR A 48 0.38 -9.80 -4.42
C TYR A 48 0.61 -11.15 -5.07
N ASP A 49 0.14 -12.23 -4.44
CA ASP A 49 0.37 -13.61 -4.92
C ASP A 49 -0.27 -13.85 -6.30
N ASP A 50 -1.44 -13.27 -6.53
CA ASP A 50 -2.20 -13.41 -7.78
C ASP A 50 -2.11 -12.16 -8.68
N PHE A 51 -1.13 -11.29 -8.44
CA PHE A 51 -0.96 -10.05 -9.22
C PHE A 51 -0.85 -10.34 -10.72
N LYS A 52 -1.57 -9.55 -11.53
CA LYS A 52 -1.54 -9.61 -13.00
C LYS A 52 -1.46 -8.20 -13.56
N MET A 53 -0.62 -8.01 -14.59
CA MET A 53 -0.41 -6.70 -15.23
C MET A 53 -1.71 -6.08 -15.77
N LYS A 54 -2.68 -6.89 -16.19
CA LYS A 54 -4.02 -6.43 -16.58
C LYS A 54 -4.81 -5.69 -15.49
N ARG A 55 -4.40 -5.78 -14.21
CA ARG A 55 -5.02 -5.00 -13.13
C ARG A 55 -4.58 -3.54 -13.16
N VAL A 56 -3.50 -3.21 -13.86
CA VAL A 56 -2.93 -1.86 -13.92
C VAL A 56 -2.87 -1.31 -15.35
N ASP A 57 -3.18 -2.09 -16.38
CA ASP A 57 -3.09 -1.71 -17.81
C ASP A 57 -3.70 -0.35 -18.18
N ALA A 58 -4.81 0.04 -17.55
CA ALA A 58 -5.47 1.33 -17.76
C ALA A 58 -4.73 2.53 -17.14
N ILE A 59 -3.69 2.30 -16.33
CA ILE A 59 -2.87 3.35 -15.71
C ILE A 59 -1.78 3.73 -16.70
N PRO A 60 -1.72 5.00 -17.16
CA PRO A 60 -0.65 5.45 -18.03
C PRO A 60 0.73 5.25 -17.37
N LYS A 61 1.72 4.84 -18.17
CA LYS A 61 3.06 4.46 -17.70
C LYS A 61 3.83 5.60 -17.04
N ASN A 62 3.48 6.84 -17.35
CA ASN A 62 4.08 8.05 -16.79
C ASN A 62 3.30 8.65 -15.60
N LYS A 63 2.29 7.96 -15.07
CA LYS A 63 1.59 8.42 -13.86
C LYS A 63 2.40 8.09 -12.61
N LYS A 64 2.34 9.01 -11.65
CA LYS A 64 2.76 8.78 -10.27
C LYS A 64 1.97 7.62 -9.66
N VAL A 65 2.65 6.53 -9.38
CA VAL A 65 2.10 5.33 -8.76
C VAL A 65 2.79 5.12 -7.42
N VAL A 66 2.00 5.00 -6.36
CA VAL A 66 2.50 4.61 -5.04
C VAL A 66 1.90 3.27 -4.68
N VAL A 67 2.74 2.25 -4.55
CA VAL A 67 2.34 0.91 -4.16
C VAL A 67 2.54 0.76 -2.66
N TYR A 68 1.56 0.16 -1.98
CA TYR A 68 1.67 -0.12 -0.55
C TYR A 68 1.14 -1.51 -0.23
N CYS A 69 1.65 -2.06 0.87
CA CYS A 69 1.06 -3.21 1.53
C CYS A 69 0.92 -2.90 3.04
N SER A 70 1.01 -3.91 3.92
CA SER A 70 0.97 -3.69 5.36
C SER A 70 2.15 -2.83 5.84
N VAL A 71 3.37 -3.17 5.40
CA VAL A 71 4.63 -2.59 5.91
C VAL A 71 5.65 -2.18 4.84
N GLY A 72 5.37 -2.43 3.56
CA GLY A 72 6.27 -2.07 2.43
C GLY A 72 6.88 -3.26 1.68
N TYR A 73 6.88 -4.47 2.25
CA TYR A 73 7.57 -5.65 1.66
C TYR A 73 6.94 -6.15 0.34
N ARG A 74 5.66 -6.53 0.37
CA ARG A 74 4.93 -7.02 -0.81
C ARG A 74 4.86 -5.96 -1.91
N SER A 75 4.70 -4.70 -1.50
CA SER A 75 4.55 -3.56 -2.41
C SER A 75 5.83 -3.20 -3.13
N GLU A 76 7.00 -3.36 -2.51
CA GLU A 76 8.28 -3.22 -3.20
C GLU A 76 8.38 -4.17 -4.40
N LYS A 77 8.03 -5.45 -4.20
CA LYS A 77 8.05 -6.46 -5.27
C LYS A 77 7.04 -6.21 -6.38
N ILE A 78 5.90 -5.60 -6.06
CA ILE A 78 4.96 -5.15 -7.10
C ILE A 78 5.50 -3.91 -7.82
N ALA A 79 6.12 -2.97 -7.11
CA ALA A 79 6.73 -1.79 -7.71
C ALA A 79 7.86 -2.15 -8.70
N GLU A 80 8.72 -3.11 -8.34
CA GLU A 80 9.74 -3.68 -9.24
C GLU A 80 9.12 -4.17 -10.56
N LYS A 81 8.07 -5.01 -10.48
CA LYS A 81 7.34 -5.53 -11.65
C LYS A 81 6.74 -4.43 -12.52
N LEU A 82 6.26 -3.34 -11.91
CA LEU A 82 5.74 -2.19 -12.65
C LEU A 82 6.86 -1.47 -13.40
N MET A 83 7.99 -1.21 -12.74
CA MET A 83 9.16 -0.59 -13.38
C MET A 83 9.69 -1.43 -14.55
N GLU A 84 9.82 -2.75 -14.37
CA GLU A 84 10.18 -3.69 -15.44
C GLU A 84 9.19 -3.66 -16.61
N SER A 85 7.93 -3.34 -16.33
CA SER A 85 6.87 -3.21 -17.33
C SER A 85 6.74 -1.79 -17.91
N GLY A 86 7.74 -0.93 -17.68
CA GLY A 86 7.86 0.40 -18.28
C GLY A 86 7.14 1.53 -17.55
N TYR A 87 6.67 1.34 -16.32
CA TYR A 87 6.18 2.46 -15.50
C TYR A 87 7.37 3.30 -15.00
N THR A 88 7.32 4.62 -15.17
CA THR A 88 8.48 5.49 -14.93
C THR A 88 8.44 6.22 -13.59
N GLU A 89 7.27 6.37 -12.98
CA GLU A 89 7.09 7.09 -11.70
C GLU A 89 6.45 6.19 -10.64
N VAL A 90 7.14 5.11 -10.27
CA VAL A 90 6.67 4.14 -9.26
C VAL A 90 7.45 4.30 -7.97
N SER A 91 6.75 4.33 -6.84
CA SER A 91 7.36 4.35 -5.51
C SER A 91 6.69 3.35 -4.56
N ASN A 92 7.45 2.86 -3.59
CA ASN A 92 6.96 2.07 -2.48
C ASN A 92 6.64 2.97 -1.28
N LEU A 93 5.47 2.82 -0.67
CA LEU A 93 5.13 3.53 0.56
C LEU A 93 5.84 2.87 1.74
N TYR A 94 6.87 3.52 2.28
CA TYR A 94 7.60 3.02 3.42
C TYR A 94 6.69 2.89 4.64
N GLY A 95 6.70 1.73 5.30
CA GLY A 95 5.81 1.44 6.43
C GLY A 95 4.36 1.11 6.04
N GLY A 96 4.01 1.20 4.75
CA GLY A 96 2.72 0.78 4.20
C GLY A 96 1.50 1.47 4.84
N ILE A 97 0.36 0.77 4.82
CA ILE A 97 -0.88 1.28 5.43
C ILE A 97 -0.79 1.35 6.96
N PHE A 98 0.12 0.60 7.59
CA PHE A 98 0.30 0.70 9.03
C PHE A 98 0.88 2.06 9.39
N GLU A 99 1.93 2.50 8.71
CA GLU A 99 2.50 3.82 8.94
C GLU A 99 1.54 4.94 8.54
N TRP A 100 0.78 4.75 7.46
CA TRP A 100 -0.31 5.65 7.09
C TRP A 100 -1.28 5.90 8.26
N LYS A 101 -1.78 4.82 8.89
CA LYS A 101 -2.70 4.92 10.03
C LYS A 101 -2.01 5.37 11.32
N ASN A 102 -0.74 5.00 11.53
CA ASN A 102 0.05 5.47 12.69
C ASN A 102 0.19 6.99 12.71
N GLN A 103 0.19 7.63 11.54
CA GLN A 103 0.15 9.08 11.38
C GLN A 103 -1.28 9.64 11.38
N GLU A 104 -2.25 8.87 11.85
CA GLU A 104 -3.66 9.25 12.08
C GLU A 104 -4.42 9.64 10.80
N ASN A 105 -3.94 9.19 9.63
CA ASN A 105 -4.62 9.42 8.37
C ASN A 105 -5.82 8.48 8.19
N PRO A 106 -6.89 8.95 7.52
CA PRO A 106 -8.10 8.17 7.34
C PRO A 106 -7.87 6.99 6.39
N VAL A 107 -8.58 5.90 6.63
CA VAL A 107 -8.67 4.73 5.76
C VAL A 107 -10.13 4.44 5.48
N TYR A 108 -10.41 3.73 4.39
CA TYR A 108 -11.76 3.64 3.84
C TYR A 108 -12.11 2.22 3.45
N ASN A 109 -13.39 1.89 3.46
CA ASN A 109 -13.93 0.77 2.70
C ASN A 109 -15.19 1.23 1.94
N LYS A 110 -15.97 0.27 1.42
CA LYS A 110 -17.22 0.56 0.69
C LYS A 110 -18.28 1.34 1.50
N ASN A 111 -18.18 1.32 2.83
CA ASN A 111 -19.11 1.99 3.74
C ASN A 111 -18.63 3.37 4.21
N GLY A 112 -17.44 3.82 3.79
CA GLY A 112 -16.87 5.11 4.18
C GLY A 112 -15.59 4.98 4.99
N GLU A 113 -15.34 5.96 5.84
CA GLU A 113 -14.14 6.02 6.69
C GLU A 113 -14.18 4.98 7.79
N MET A 114 -13.04 4.36 8.07
CA MET A 114 -12.89 3.24 8.98
C MET A 114 -11.75 3.47 9.96
N GLU A 115 -11.92 2.97 11.19
CA GLU A 115 -10.84 2.85 12.17
C GLU A 115 -10.11 1.50 12.08
N LYS A 116 -10.76 0.50 11.48
CA LYS A 116 -10.24 -0.87 11.40
C LYS A 116 -9.14 -0.98 10.36
N ILE A 117 -8.07 -1.70 10.69
CA ILE A 117 -6.99 -2.07 9.77
C ILE A 117 -6.71 -3.55 9.94
N HIS A 118 -6.64 -4.29 8.83
CA HIS A 118 -6.23 -5.69 8.86
C HIS A 118 -4.73 -5.78 9.16
N ALA A 119 -4.39 -6.30 10.33
CA ALA A 119 -3.04 -6.37 10.88
C ALA A 119 -2.24 -7.60 10.40
N TYR A 120 -2.79 -8.35 9.45
CA TYR A 120 -2.26 -9.60 8.89
C TYR A 120 -2.22 -10.73 9.93
N ASP A 121 -1.30 -10.68 10.89
CA ASP A 121 -1.21 -11.57 12.05
C ASP A 121 -0.64 -10.81 13.26
N LYS A 122 -0.59 -11.45 14.43
CA LYS A 122 -0.10 -10.81 15.66
C LYS A 122 1.37 -10.40 15.60
N THR A 123 2.19 -11.09 14.81
CA THR A 123 3.62 -10.79 14.63
C THR A 123 3.81 -9.50 13.85
N TRP A 124 3.07 -9.32 12.77
CA TRP A 124 3.13 -8.09 11.97
C TRP A 124 2.35 -6.94 12.60
N GLY A 125 1.28 -7.25 13.32
CA GLY A 125 0.43 -6.27 13.98
C GLY A 125 1.15 -5.43 15.05
N ILE A 126 2.36 -5.78 15.49
CA ILE A 126 3.16 -4.95 16.41
C ILE A 126 3.57 -3.61 15.81
N TRP A 127 3.62 -3.51 14.47
CA TRP A 127 4.00 -2.29 13.76
C TRP A 127 2.83 -1.31 13.56
N LEU A 128 1.60 -1.76 13.82
CA LEU A 128 0.41 -0.94 13.81
C LEU A 128 0.15 -0.41 15.23
N ASN A 129 0.33 0.88 15.45
CA ASN A 129 0.21 1.53 16.76
C ASN A 129 -1.10 2.29 16.95
N LYS A 130 -1.81 2.58 15.85
CA LYS A 130 -3.09 3.32 15.83
C LYS A 130 -4.16 2.56 15.05
N GLY A 131 -5.42 2.87 15.32
CA GLY A 131 -6.58 2.19 14.74
C GLY A 131 -6.94 0.86 15.42
N GLU A 132 -8.05 0.25 15.00
CA GLU A 132 -8.55 -1.03 15.50
C GLU A 132 -7.94 -2.18 14.68
N LYS A 133 -7.07 -3.00 15.30
CA LYS A 133 -6.47 -4.15 14.64
C LYS A 133 -7.50 -5.25 14.44
N VAL A 134 -7.63 -5.74 13.22
CA VAL A 134 -8.36 -6.97 12.92
C VAL A 134 -7.46 -8.00 12.24
N TYR A 135 -7.76 -9.28 12.43
CA TYR A 135 -6.95 -10.40 11.94
C TYR A 135 -7.78 -11.43 11.15
N LYS A 136 -9.06 -11.13 10.93
CA LYS A 136 -10.02 -11.97 10.22
C LYS A 136 -10.58 -11.16 9.06
#